data_AF-A0A1J5HZK3-F1
#
_entry.id   AF-A0A1J5HZK3-F1
#
_cell.length_a   1.000
_cell.length_b   1.000
_cell.length_c   1.000
_cell.angle_alpha   90.00
_cell.angle_beta   90.00
_cell.angle_gamma   90.00
#
_symmetry.space_group_name_H-M   'P 1'
#
loop_
_entity.id
_entity.type
_entity.pdbx_description
1 polymer ?
#
loop_
_entity_poly.entity_id
_entity_poly.type
_entity_poly.pdbx_seq_one_letter_code
_entity_poly.pdbx_strand_id
1 'polypeptide(L)'
;MRQGPSAARRNLPAIALLCVVFAAMLVPARAARAGEMRIKLTDGNTLQVPYCWEEEGLIKFEIPGGTVGIPKGQVASIEEVITSKPFSPDTMSQREEVYLKLDEGQRQWFKDFIVEQTPKGDGFVTMNPEQVEHLLEKRAELKLGEQPKPMRIYSSSLERTGEIAEWVRLANGSTMLLLNNTVSSFEDLAGKAITLSLFDSEGQRIKQVRCDIRPLKANLAKMKELGVSGRLYALVAKVEPDPRVKRYEITTTRY
;
A
#
# COMPACT_ATOMS: atom_id res chain seq x y z
N MET A 1 -55.93 -17.82 64.65
CA MET A 1 -55.10 -16.71 64.11
C MET A 1 -54.87 -16.98 62.62
N ARG A 2 -55.35 -16.07 61.76
CA ARG A 2 -55.33 -16.21 60.29
C ARG A 2 -53.99 -15.74 59.74
N GLN A 3 -53.27 -16.58 59.01
CA GLN A 3 -52.10 -16.20 58.22
C GLN A 3 -52.57 -15.58 56.90
N GLY A 4 -52.22 -14.31 56.68
CA GLY A 4 -52.47 -13.60 55.42
C GLY A 4 -51.31 -13.83 54.44
N PRO A 5 -51.58 -14.06 53.13
CA PRO A 5 -50.54 -14.18 52.13
C PRO A 5 -49.96 -12.81 51.79
N SER A 6 -48.66 -12.60 52.07
CA SER A 6 -47.95 -11.39 51.67
C SER A 6 -47.55 -11.47 50.21
N ALA A 7 -48.16 -10.60 49.40
CA ALA A 7 -47.95 -10.42 47.99
C ALA A 7 -46.57 -9.78 47.72
N ALA A 8 -45.55 -10.59 47.48
CA ALA A 8 -44.23 -10.12 47.07
C ALA A 8 -43.80 -10.76 45.74
N ARG A 9 -44.58 -10.55 44.68
CA ARG A 9 -44.17 -10.87 43.30
C ARG A 9 -44.81 -9.90 42.31
N ARG A 10 -44.04 -8.91 41.87
CA ARG A 10 -44.13 -8.21 40.57
C ARG A 10 -43.10 -7.08 40.65
N ASN A 11 -42.18 -7.02 39.68
CA ASN A 11 -41.26 -5.92 39.30
C ASN A 11 -39.86 -6.39 38.86
N LEU A 12 -39.60 -7.70 38.75
CA LEU A 12 -38.35 -8.22 38.19
C LEU A 12 -38.07 -7.88 36.69
N PRO A 13 -39.06 -7.71 35.77
CA PRO A 13 -38.72 -7.46 34.37
C PRO A 13 -38.31 -6.00 34.08
N ALA A 14 -38.71 -5.03 34.93
CA ALA A 14 -38.41 -3.61 34.70
C ALA A 14 -36.93 -3.27 34.98
N ILE A 15 -36.33 -3.93 35.98
CA ILE A 15 -34.92 -3.70 36.35
C ILE A 15 -33.97 -4.27 35.28
N ALA A 16 -34.31 -5.42 34.68
CA ALA A 16 -33.50 -6.02 33.63
C ALA A 16 -33.44 -5.16 32.35
N LEU A 17 -34.56 -4.50 31.97
CA LEU A 17 -34.59 -3.63 30.79
C LEU A 17 -33.73 -2.37 30.98
N LEU A 18 -33.73 -1.79 32.19
CA LEU A 18 -32.95 -0.59 32.50
C LEU A 18 -31.43 -0.87 32.46
N CYS A 19 -31.00 -2.04 32.94
CA CYS A 19 -29.59 -2.44 32.89
C CYS A 19 -29.07 -2.65 31.46
N VAL A 20 -29.89 -3.16 30.53
CA VAL A 20 -29.48 -3.37 29.13
C VAL A 20 -29.32 -2.03 28.40
N VAL A 21 -30.21 -1.06 28.65
CA VAL A 21 -30.09 0.29 28.04
C VAL A 21 -28.87 1.03 28.57
N PHE A 22 -28.57 0.92 29.88
CA PHE A 22 -27.38 1.55 30.47
C PHE A 22 -26.07 0.93 29.97
N ALA A 23 -26.04 -0.40 29.77
CA ALA A 23 -24.89 -1.09 29.19
C ALA A 23 -24.66 -0.72 27.71
N ALA A 24 -25.72 -0.45 26.95
CA ALA A 24 -25.60 -0.02 25.55
C ALA A 24 -25.05 1.43 25.41
N MET A 25 -25.24 2.29 26.42
CA MET A 25 -24.67 3.65 26.44
C MET A 25 -23.21 3.70 26.93
N LEU A 26 -22.71 2.62 27.54
CA LEU A 26 -21.31 2.47 27.94
C LEU A 26 -20.42 1.90 26.83
N VAL A 27 -20.95 1.68 25.62
CA VAL A 27 -20.11 1.40 24.46
C VAL A 27 -19.28 2.67 24.22
N PRO A 28 -17.95 2.64 24.43
CA PRO A 28 -17.13 3.82 24.20
C PRO A 28 -17.37 4.24 22.76
N ALA A 29 -17.88 5.45 22.57
CA ALA A 29 -17.95 6.08 21.26
C ALA A 29 -16.54 5.94 20.69
N ARG A 30 -16.38 5.05 19.70
CA ARG A 30 -15.11 4.86 19.03
C ARG A 30 -14.71 6.25 18.56
N ALA A 31 -13.66 6.80 19.18
CA ALA A 31 -13.21 8.15 18.90
C ALA A 31 -12.99 8.22 17.40
N ALA A 32 -13.92 8.89 16.71
CA ALA A 32 -13.80 9.15 15.30
C ALA A 32 -12.62 10.12 15.17
N ARG A 33 -11.44 9.56 14.94
CA ARG A 33 -10.26 10.34 14.58
C ARG A 33 -10.51 10.87 13.19
N ALA A 34 -10.95 12.13 13.10
CA ALA A 34 -10.80 12.90 11.87
C ALA A 34 -9.30 13.00 11.56
N GLY A 35 -8.94 12.98 10.27
CA GLY A 35 -7.57 13.27 9.86
C GLY A 35 -7.15 14.67 10.32
N GLU A 36 -5.84 14.94 10.32
CA GLU A 36 -5.36 16.31 10.55
C GLU A 36 -5.96 17.23 9.49
N MET A 37 -6.31 18.46 9.84
CA MET A 37 -6.86 19.47 8.94
C MET A 37 -5.76 20.45 8.56
N ARG A 38 -5.62 20.77 7.27
CA ARG A 38 -4.73 21.82 6.75
C ARG A 38 -5.54 23.04 6.38
N ILE A 39 -5.25 24.13 7.05
CA ILE A 39 -5.85 25.45 6.82
C ILE A 39 -4.84 26.25 5.99
N LYS A 40 -5.19 26.62 4.76
CA LYS A 40 -4.42 27.54 3.92
C LYS A 40 -4.99 28.95 4.08
N LEU A 41 -4.12 29.92 4.36
CA LEU A 41 -4.48 31.33 4.50
C LEU A 41 -4.33 32.08 3.18
N THR A 42 -4.97 33.23 3.06
CA THR A 42 -4.95 34.07 1.86
C THR A 42 -3.59 34.69 1.57
N ASP A 43 -2.71 34.79 2.57
CA ASP A 43 -1.33 35.26 2.45
C ASP A 43 -0.35 34.16 1.97
N GLY A 44 -0.83 32.92 1.77
CA GLY A 44 -0.03 31.76 1.38
C GLY A 44 0.49 30.92 2.55
N ASN A 45 0.31 31.36 3.81
CA ASN A 45 0.69 30.57 4.97
C ASN A 45 -0.22 29.35 5.15
N THR A 46 0.30 28.29 5.76
CA THR A 46 -0.44 27.05 6.01
C THR A 46 -0.30 26.58 7.45
N LEU A 47 -1.41 26.16 8.05
CA LEU A 47 -1.46 25.61 9.41
C LEU A 47 -2.01 24.18 9.35
N GLN A 48 -1.46 23.28 10.15
CA GLN A 48 -1.99 21.92 10.32
C GLN A 48 -2.44 21.74 11.75
N VAL A 49 -3.69 21.31 11.92
CA VAL A 49 -4.35 21.22 13.23
C VAL A 49 -5.13 19.91 13.30
N PRO A 50 -5.25 19.24 14.46
CA PRO A 50 -5.97 17.96 14.56
C PRO A 50 -7.45 18.07 14.19
N TYR A 51 -8.04 19.22 14.49
CA TYR A 51 -9.44 19.54 14.25
C TYR A 51 -9.61 21.05 14.27
N CYS A 52 -10.59 21.56 13.52
CA CYS A 52 -11.00 22.96 13.56
C CYS A 52 -12.51 23.08 13.42
N TRP A 53 -13.09 24.14 13.99
CA TRP A 53 -14.51 24.46 13.88
C TRP A 53 -14.71 25.95 13.61
N GLU A 54 -15.89 26.32 13.12
CA GLU A 54 -16.26 27.73 12.92
C GLU A 54 -17.10 28.22 14.10
N GLU A 55 -16.73 29.37 14.67
CA GLU A 55 -17.46 30.03 15.74
C GLU A 55 -17.30 31.55 15.63
N GLU A 56 -18.40 32.29 15.58
CA GLU A 56 -18.42 33.77 15.50
C GLU A 56 -17.59 34.35 14.32
N GLY A 57 -17.57 33.66 13.18
CA GLY A 57 -16.80 34.09 12.00
C GLY A 57 -15.29 33.83 12.12
N LEU A 58 -14.86 33.11 13.15
CA LEU A 58 -13.50 32.63 13.34
C LEU A 58 -13.41 31.13 13.08
N ILE A 59 -12.37 30.69 12.38
CA ILE A 59 -11.95 29.28 12.34
C ILE A 59 -11.09 29.03 13.57
N LYS A 60 -11.64 28.31 14.54
CA LYS A 60 -10.98 27.97 15.81
C LYS A 60 -10.35 26.58 15.78
N PHE A 61 -9.27 26.43 16.51
CA PHE A 61 -8.58 25.16 16.73
C PHE A 61 -7.81 25.20 18.06
N GLU A 62 -7.51 24.01 18.59
CA GLU A 62 -6.79 23.87 19.85
C GLU A 62 -5.28 23.89 19.64
N ILE A 63 -4.57 24.54 20.56
CA ILE A 63 -3.11 24.51 20.69
C ILE A 63 -2.72 24.23 22.15
N PRO A 64 -1.47 23.82 22.43
CA PRO A 64 -0.99 23.78 23.81
C PRO A 64 -1.15 25.15 24.49
N GLY A 65 -2.00 25.22 25.51
CA GLY A 65 -2.28 26.46 26.25
C GLY A 65 -3.59 27.17 25.91
N GLY A 66 -4.43 26.64 25.01
CA GLY A 66 -5.78 27.15 24.81
C GLY A 66 -6.32 27.00 23.39
N THR A 67 -7.26 27.86 23.03
CA THR A 67 -7.91 27.90 21.72
C THR A 67 -7.51 29.17 20.97
N VAL A 68 -7.13 29.03 19.71
CA VAL A 68 -6.82 30.14 18.81
C VAL A 68 -7.89 30.23 17.73
N GLY A 69 -8.23 31.44 17.28
CA GLY A 69 -9.18 31.68 16.20
C GLY A 69 -8.59 32.55 15.10
N ILE A 70 -8.86 32.18 13.84
CA ILE A 70 -8.45 32.93 12.65
C ILE A 70 -9.69 33.52 11.98
N PRO A 71 -9.71 34.81 11.61
CA PRO A 71 -10.82 35.37 10.84
C PRO A 71 -11.08 34.56 9.56
N LYS A 72 -12.33 34.14 9.34
CA LYS A 72 -12.68 33.32 8.17
C LYS A 72 -12.33 33.97 6.84
N GLY A 73 -12.37 35.30 6.75
CA GLY A 73 -11.93 36.05 5.56
C GLY A 73 -10.44 35.93 5.24
N GLN A 74 -9.60 35.49 6.18
CA GLN A 74 -8.18 35.20 5.97
C GLN A 74 -7.92 33.74 5.59
N VAL A 75 -8.94 32.88 5.61
CA VAL A 75 -8.82 31.46 5.28
C VAL A 75 -9.18 31.25 3.81
N ALA A 76 -8.21 30.78 3.03
CA ALA A 76 -8.38 30.47 1.62
C ALA A 76 -8.99 29.08 1.40
N SER A 77 -8.53 28.06 2.13
CA SER A 77 -9.13 26.72 2.10
C SER A 77 -8.88 25.95 3.39
N ILE A 78 -9.77 25.00 3.69
CA ILE A 78 -9.58 24.00 4.74
C ILE A 78 -9.69 22.63 4.06
N GLU A 79 -8.63 21.85 4.13
CA GLU A 79 -8.52 20.54 3.51
C GLU A 79 -8.28 19.52 4.63
N GLU A 80 -9.01 18.41 4.66
CA GLU A 80 -8.59 17.27 5.48
C GLU A 80 -7.26 16.76 4.89
N VAL A 81 -6.19 16.86 5.67
CA VAL A 81 -4.99 16.11 5.42
C VAL A 81 -5.35 14.67 5.71
N ILE A 82 -5.73 13.97 4.65
CA ILE A 82 -5.61 12.52 4.59
C ILE A 82 -4.09 12.27 4.59
N THR A 83 -3.46 12.38 5.77
CA THR A 83 -2.02 12.27 5.89
C THR A 83 -1.67 10.83 5.55
N SER A 84 -1.25 10.64 4.31
CA SER A 84 -0.18 9.73 3.98
C SER A 84 0.99 10.16 4.85
N LYS A 85 1.08 9.50 6.01
CA LYS A 85 2.20 9.43 6.95
C LYS A 85 3.49 10.03 6.35
N PRO A 86 4.16 11.00 7.00
CA PRO A 86 5.40 11.57 6.49
C PRO A 86 6.34 10.45 6.05
N PHE A 87 6.89 10.59 4.84
CA PHE A 87 7.74 9.59 4.22
C PHE A 87 9.02 9.39 5.06
N SER A 88 8.91 8.54 6.08
CA SER A 88 10.03 7.88 6.69
C SER A 88 10.17 6.54 5.96
N PRO A 89 11.31 6.27 5.29
CA PRO A 89 11.54 4.98 4.63
C PRO A 89 11.32 3.80 5.58
N ASP A 90 11.46 4.02 6.89
CA ASP A 90 11.26 3.00 7.93
C ASP A 90 9.78 2.76 8.30
N THR A 91 8.86 3.67 7.94
CA THR A 91 7.43 3.53 8.28
C THR A 91 6.54 3.13 7.11
N MET A 92 7.08 3.04 5.88
CA MET A 92 6.42 2.41 4.73
C MET A 92 6.54 0.88 4.71
N SER A 93 7.32 0.27 5.60
CA SER A 93 7.40 -1.19 5.74
C SER A 93 6.19 -1.85 6.40
N GLN A 94 5.14 -1.09 6.78
CA GLN A 94 3.91 -1.70 7.35
C GLN A 94 2.96 -2.32 6.30
N ARG A 95 3.25 -2.19 5.00
CA ARG A 95 2.62 -3.00 3.94
C ARG A 95 3.61 -3.90 3.20
N GLU A 96 4.82 -3.99 3.73
CA GLU A 96 5.66 -5.16 3.54
C GLU A 96 5.26 -6.22 4.59
N GLU A 97 5.88 -7.40 4.54
CA GLU A 97 5.73 -8.44 5.56
C GLU A 97 4.51 -9.37 5.48
N VAL A 98 4.06 -9.80 4.30
CA VAL A 98 3.86 -11.25 4.21
C VAL A 98 5.22 -11.87 3.96
N TYR A 99 5.88 -11.49 2.86
CA TYR A 99 7.18 -12.01 2.46
C TYR A 99 8.29 -11.86 3.52
N LEU A 100 8.34 -10.75 4.25
CA LEU A 100 9.35 -10.52 5.30
C LEU A 100 9.00 -11.21 6.63
N LYS A 101 7.75 -11.61 6.86
CA LYS A 101 7.34 -12.44 8.01
C LYS A 101 7.52 -13.93 7.76
N LEU A 102 7.65 -14.34 6.51
CA LEU A 102 7.92 -15.71 6.15
C LEU A 102 9.27 -16.13 6.71
N ASP A 103 9.33 -17.34 7.27
CA ASP A 103 10.62 -17.96 7.59
C ASP A 103 11.43 -18.23 6.31
N GLU A 104 12.72 -18.54 6.46
CA GLU A 104 13.61 -18.76 5.32
C GLU A 104 13.12 -19.87 4.37
N GLY A 105 12.55 -20.95 4.92
CA GLY A 105 12.02 -22.05 4.13
C GLY A 105 10.76 -21.66 3.36
N GLN A 106 9.87 -20.90 3.98
CA GLN A 106 8.69 -20.33 3.34
C GLN A 106 9.06 -19.32 2.25
N ARG A 107 10.06 -18.47 2.49
CA ARG A 107 10.59 -17.52 1.48
C ARG A 107 11.18 -18.27 0.30
N GLN A 108 11.97 -19.31 0.54
CA GLN A 108 12.58 -20.10 -0.52
C GLN A 108 11.51 -20.84 -1.33
N TRP A 109 10.55 -21.49 -0.67
CA TRP A 109 9.42 -22.12 -1.36
C TRP A 109 8.66 -21.12 -2.23
N PHE A 110 8.40 -19.91 -1.72
CA PHE A 110 7.68 -18.89 -2.47
C PHE A 110 8.48 -18.41 -3.69
N LYS A 111 9.80 -18.25 -3.56
CA LYS A 111 10.68 -17.97 -4.70
C LYS A 111 10.61 -19.08 -5.74
N ASP A 112 10.78 -20.33 -5.32
CA ASP A 112 10.78 -21.49 -6.21
C ASP A 112 9.44 -21.63 -6.93
N PHE A 113 8.34 -21.44 -6.20
CA PHE A 113 6.99 -21.42 -6.76
C PHE A 113 6.81 -20.32 -7.82
N ILE A 114 7.27 -19.09 -7.55
CA ILE A 114 7.21 -18.01 -8.54
C ILE A 114 8.06 -18.39 -9.75
N VAL A 115 9.31 -18.84 -9.57
CA VAL A 115 10.21 -19.20 -10.67
C VAL A 115 9.63 -20.31 -11.54
N GLU A 116 9.02 -21.33 -10.93
CA GLU A 116 8.38 -22.45 -11.63
C GLU A 116 7.16 -22.00 -12.45
N GLN A 117 6.32 -21.13 -11.87
CA GLN A 117 5.13 -20.63 -12.54
C GLN A 117 5.43 -19.45 -13.49
N THR A 118 6.64 -18.88 -13.42
CA THR A 118 7.07 -17.81 -14.30
C THR A 118 7.32 -18.40 -15.67
N PRO A 119 6.54 -18.00 -16.67
CA PRO A 119 6.73 -18.49 -18.01
C PRO A 119 8.07 -17.96 -18.51
N LYS A 120 9.00 -18.89 -18.71
CA LYS A 120 10.17 -18.69 -19.55
C LYS A 120 9.63 -18.54 -20.96
N GLY A 121 9.22 -17.33 -21.34
CA GLY A 121 8.72 -17.08 -22.68
C GLY A 121 9.69 -17.65 -23.73
N ASP A 122 9.14 -18.09 -24.86
CA ASP A 122 9.93 -18.74 -25.89
C ASP A 122 11.11 -17.84 -26.31
N GLY A 123 12.33 -18.34 -26.13
CA GLY A 123 13.56 -17.65 -26.51
C GLY A 123 14.17 -16.72 -25.46
N PHE A 124 13.77 -16.77 -24.18
CA PHE A 124 14.54 -16.15 -23.09
C PHE A 124 15.59 -17.11 -22.55
N VAL A 125 16.85 -16.65 -22.56
CA VAL A 125 17.94 -17.31 -21.85
C VAL A 125 18.29 -16.46 -20.64
N THR A 126 18.08 -17.03 -19.44
CA THR A 126 18.50 -16.40 -18.18
C THR A 126 20.00 -16.19 -18.21
N MET A 127 20.43 -14.97 -17.91
CA MET A 127 21.85 -14.64 -17.87
C MET A 127 22.43 -15.04 -16.51
N ASN A 128 23.61 -15.64 -16.50
CA ASN A 128 24.31 -15.91 -15.24
C ASN A 128 24.86 -14.59 -14.65
N PRO A 129 25.17 -14.54 -13.34
CA PRO A 129 25.64 -13.31 -12.69
C PRO A 129 26.88 -12.69 -13.36
N GLU A 130 27.85 -13.51 -13.78
CA GLU A 130 29.08 -13.05 -14.44
C GLU A 130 28.80 -12.36 -15.80
N GLN A 131 27.86 -12.88 -16.58
CA GLN A 131 27.45 -12.25 -17.84
C GLN A 131 26.68 -10.95 -17.61
N VAL A 132 25.91 -10.87 -16.53
CA VAL A 132 25.23 -9.64 -16.12
C VAL A 132 26.26 -8.60 -15.72
N GLU A 133 27.24 -8.96 -14.90
CA GLU A 133 28.33 -8.09 -14.47
C GLU A 133 29.08 -7.53 -15.69
N HIS A 134 29.52 -8.38 -16.63
CA HIS A 134 30.16 -7.91 -17.86
C HIS A 134 29.29 -6.99 -18.72
N LEU A 135 27.97 -7.19 -18.75
CA LEU A 135 27.06 -6.27 -19.45
C LEU A 135 26.91 -4.94 -18.72
N LEU A 136 26.90 -4.97 -17.39
CA LEU A 136 26.84 -3.79 -16.54
C LEU A 136 28.14 -3.01 -16.60
N GLU A 137 29.31 -3.65 -16.57
CA GLU A 137 30.63 -3.04 -16.73
C GLU A 137 30.74 -2.29 -18.06
N LYS A 138 30.40 -2.97 -19.17
CA LYS A 138 30.36 -2.35 -20.51
C LYS A 138 29.41 -1.15 -20.60
N ARG A 139 28.41 -1.08 -19.72
CA ARG A 139 27.48 0.06 -19.63
C ARG A 139 27.89 1.09 -18.58
N ALA A 140 28.59 0.71 -17.53
CA ALA A 140 29.11 1.62 -16.50
C ALA A 140 30.20 2.53 -17.08
N GLU A 141 30.92 2.06 -18.11
CA GLU A 141 31.80 2.87 -18.94
C GLU A 141 31.07 4.03 -19.66
N LEU A 142 29.73 3.99 -19.77
CA LEU A 142 28.89 5.03 -20.41
C LEU A 142 28.32 6.09 -19.44
N LYS A 143 28.93 6.28 -18.27
CA LYS A 143 28.65 7.31 -17.23
C LYS A 143 27.50 7.03 -16.24
N LEU A 144 27.89 7.19 -14.96
CA LEU A 144 27.12 7.39 -13.72
C LEU A 144 26.31 6.19 -13.19
N GLY A 145 26.35 5.88 -11.89
CA GLY A 145 26.33 6.80 -10.75
C GLY A 145 25.03 6.58 -9.98
N GLU A 146 25.17 6.29 -8.68
CA GLU A 146 24.14 5.98 -7.67
C GLU A 146 23.29 4.70 -7.85
N GLN A 147 23.18 3.96 -6.73
CA GLN A 147 22.35 2.77 -6.57
C GLN A 147 20.85 3.13 -6.62
N PRO A 148 20.00 2.26 -7.19
CA PRO A 148 18.57 2.50 -7.30
C PRO A 148 17.89 2.59 -5.91
N LYS A 149 17.02 3.58 -5.73
CA LYS A 149 16.19 3.76 -4.52
C LYS A 149 15.00 2.77 -4.52
N PRO A 150 14.47 2.40 -3.33
CA PRO A 150 13.42 1.40 -3.21
C PRO A 150 12.09 1.80 -3.89
N MET A 151 11.41 0.78 -4.43
CA MET A 151 10.19 0.83 -5.23
C MET A 151 8.93 1.23 -4.43
N ARG A 152 7.93 1.83 -5.10
CA ARG A 152 6.57 2.05 -4.57
C ARG A 152 5.50 1.47 -5.51
N ILE A 153 4.51 0.77 -4.94
CA ILE A 153 3.30 0.31 -5.65
C ILE A 153 2.13 1.16 -5.15
N TYR A 154 1.45 1.86 -6.06
CA TYR A 154 0.31 2.70 -5.73
C TYR A 154 -0.99 2.00 -6.16
N SER A 155 -1.56 1.17 -5.28
CA SER A 155 -2.97 0.79 -5.38
C SER A 155 -3.54 0.35 -4.03
N SER A 156 -4.83 0.62 -3.80
CA SER A 156 -5.51 0.25 -2.56
C SER A 156 -5.81 -1.25 -2.45
N SER A 157 -5.87 -1.98 -3.58
CA SER A 157 -6.37 -3.36 -3.67
C SER A 157 -5.34 -4.43 -4.05
N LEU A 158 -4.06 -4.06 -4.21
CA LEU A 158 -2.96 -5.00 -4.44
C LEU A 158 -2.06 -5.06 -3.21
N GLU A 159 -1.82 -6.28 -2.74
CA GLU A 159 -0.80 -6.56 -1.73
C GLU A 159 0.41 -7.19 -2.42
N ARG A 160 1.58 -6.61 -2.18
CA ARG A 160 2.83 -7.09 -2.79
C ARG A 160 3.31 -8.32 -2.02
N THR A 161 3.55 -9.41 -2.75
CA THR A 161 3.99 -10.68 -2.15
C THR A 161 5.41 -11.05 -2.55
N GLY A 162 5.94 -10.55 -3.67
CA GLY A 162 7.32 -10.80 -4.10
C GLY A 162 7.74 -9.98 -5.31
N GLU A 163 9.06 -9.87 -5.53
CA GLU A 163 9.65 -9.26 -6.73
C GLU A 163 10.86 -10.10 -7.16
N ILE A 164 10.92 -10.38 -8.46
CA ILE A 164 12.07 -10.96 -9.12
C ILE A 164 12.42 -10.05 -10.30
N ALA A 165 13.65 -9.56 -10.33
CA ALA A 165 14.19 -8.79 -11.43
C ALA A 165 15.34 -9.58 -12.05
N GLU A 166 15.16 -10.05 -13.28
CA GLU A 166 16.12 -10.90 -13.96
C GLU A 166 16.57 -10.31 -15.28
N TRP A 167 17.87 -10.38 -15.54
CA TRP A 167 18.43 -10.06 -16.84
C TRP A 167 18.26 -11.26 -17.78
N VAL A 168 17.62 -11.02 -18.92
CA VAL A 168 17.36 -12.05 -19.92
C VAL A 168 17.92 -11.63 -21.27
N ARG A 169 18.49 -12.60 -21.99
CA ARG A 169 18.88 -12.43 -23.39
C ARG A 169 17.79 -13.03 -24.28
N LEU A 170 17.36 -12.24 -25.27
CA LEU A 170 16.45 -12.67 -26.33
C LEU A 170 17.21 -13.47 -27.40
N ALA A 171 16.50 -14.31 -28.15
CA ALA A 171 17.06 -15.09 -29.27
C ALA A 171 17.79 -14.24 -30.32
N ASN A 172 17.41 -12.96 -30.47
CA ASN A 172 18.06 -11.99 -31.36
C ASN A 172 19.35 -11.37 -30.78
N GLY A 173 19.79 -11.82 -29.59
CA GLY A 173 20.98 -11.31 -28.90
C GLY A 173 20.76 -10.04 -28.08
N SER A 174 19.58 -9.40 -28.13
CA SER A 174 19.29 -8.23 -27.31
C SER A 174 19.06 -8.60 -25.84
N THR A 175 19.41 -7.68 -24.94
CA THR A 175 19.25 -7.88 -23.50
C THR A 175 18.07 -7.06 -22.98
N MET A 176 17.21 -7.70 -22.19
CA MET A 176 16.11 -7.05 -21.49
C MET A 176 16.17 -7.32 -19.98
N LEU A 177 15.58 -6.41 -19.22
CA LEU A 177 15.25 -6.62 -17.82
C LEU A 177 13.81 -7.15 -17.75
N LEU A 178 13.65 -8.36 -17.24
CA LEU A 178 12.37 -8.96 -16.94
C LEU A 178 12.02 -8.64 -15.48
N LEU A 179 11.01 -7.80 -15.29
CA LEU A 179 10.47 -7.49 -13.97
C LEU A 179 9.25 -8.37 -13.74
N ASN A 180 9.30 -9.19 -12.70
CA ASN A 180 8.20 -10.05 -12.31
C ASN A 180 7.80 -9.72 -10.87
N ASN A 181 6.64 -9.06 -10.74
CA ASN A 181 6.08 -8.72 -9.44
C ASN A 181 4.93 -9.67 -9.12
N THR A 182 4.99 -10.35 -7.97
CA THR A 182 3.90 -11.20 -7.51
C THR A 182 3.02 -10.41 -6.56
N VAL A 183 1.73 -10.33 -6.89
CA VAL A 183 0.72 -9.60 -6.10
C VAL A 183 -0.43 -10.52 -5.75
N SER A 184 -1.00 -10.32 -4.56
CA SER A 184 -2.30 -10.87 -4.18
C SER A 184 -3.41 -9.84 -4.36
N SER A 185 -4.57 -10.31 -4.86
CA SER A 185 -5.79 -9.51 -4.93
C SER A 185 -7.03 -10.36 -4.72
N PHE A 186 -8.05 -9.76 -4.12
CA PHE A 186 -9.39 -10.35 -4.04
C PHE A 186 -10.20 -10.13 -5.32
N GLU A 187 -9.80 -9.17 -6.14
CA GLU A 187 -10.41 -8.89 -7.44
C GLU A 187 -9.74 -9.72 -8.54
N ASP A 188 -10.48 -9.96 -9.63
CA ASP A 188 -9.89 -10.55 -10.80
C ASP A 188 -9.10 -9.52 -11.62
N LEU A 189 -7.78 -9.72 -11.69
CA LEU A 189 -6.89 -8.85 -12.46
C LEU A 189 -6.80 -9.26 -13.93
N ALA A 190 -7.32 -10.43 -14.33
CA ALA A 190 -7.33 -10.91 -15.71
C ALA A 190 -8.25 -10.02 -16.58
N GLY A 191 -7.71 -8.91 -17.08
CA GLY A 191 -8.46 -7.93 -17.88
C GLY A 191 -8.25 -6.48 -17.43
N LYS A 192 -7.59 -6.26 -16.29
CA LYS A 192 -7.22 -4.91 -15.84
C LYS A 192 -6.02 -4.40 -16.66
N ALA A 193 -5.98 -3.10 -16.92
CA ALA A 193 -4.76 -2.46 -17.41
C ALA A 193 -3.86 -2.14 -16.23
N ILE A 194 -2.78 -2.90 -16.10
CA ILE A 194 -1.73 -2.65 -15.13
C ILE A 194 -0.50 -2.18 -15.90
N THR A 195 0.09 -1.09 -15.43
CA THR A 195 1.25 -0.48 -16.09
C THR A 195 2.40 -0.26 -15.12
N LEU A 196 3.61 -0.50 -15.61
CA LEU A 196 4.88 -0.18 -15.01
C LEU A 196 5.34 1.19 -15.52
N SER A 197 5.44 2.17 -14.64
CA SER A 197 6.01 3.49 -14.95
C SER A 197 7.46 3.54 -14.49
N LEU A 198 8.37 3.98 -15.36
CA LEU A 198 9.80 4.14 -15.09
C LEU A 198 10.10 5.63 -14.90
N PHE A 199 10.91 5.96 -13.90
CA PHE A 199 11.22 7.33 -13.51
C PHE A 199 12.73 7.57 -13.41
N ASP A 200 13.15 8.80 -13.65
CA ASP A 200 14.51 9.27 -13.44
C ASP A 200 14.78 9.68 -11.97
N SER A 201 15.97 10.25 -11.71
CA SER A 201 16.38 10.76 -10.41
C SER A 201 15.58 11.97 -9.92
N GLU A 202 14.99 12.74 -10.83
CA GLU A 202 14.14 13.90 -10.51
C GLU A 202 12.68 13.49 -10.26
N GLY A 203 12.34 12.22 -10.49
CA GLY A 203 10.99 11.70 -10.38
C GLY A 203 10.13 11.98 -11.60
N GLN A 204 10.71 12.39 -12.73
CA GLN A 204 9.99 12.53 -13.99
C GLN A 204 9.80 11.15 -14.63
N ARG A 205 8.63 10.93 -15.23
CA ARG A 205 8.30 9.64 -15.88
C ARG A 205 8.97 9.56 -17.25
N ILE A 206 9.89 8.62 -17.41
CA ILE A 206 10.62 8.37 -18.66
C ILE A 206 9.78 7.51 -19.61
N LYS A 207 9.20 6.42 -19.11
CA LYS A 207 8.53 5.41 -19.94
C LYS A 207 7.41 4.75 -19.14
N GLN A 208 6.38 4.29 -19.85
CA GLN A 208 5.31 3.48 -19.28
C GLN A 208 5.16 2.21 -20.12
N VAL A 209 5.14 1.06 -19.46
CA VAL A 209 5.09 -0.27 -20.07
C VAL A 209 3.88 -1.01 -19.52
N ARG A 210 3.09 -1.64 -20.38
CA ARG A 210 1.98 -2.48 -19.93
C ARG A 210 2.51 -3.79 -19.36
N CYS A 211 2.00 -4.20 -18.20
CA CYS A 211 2.34 -5.48 -17.61
C CYS A 211 1.47 -6.58 -18.22
N ASP A 212 2.09 -7.73 -18.51
CA ASP A 212 1.39 -8.99 -18.74
C ASP A 212 0.94 -9.54 -17.39
N ILE A 213 -0.36 -9.76 -17.21
CA ILE A 213 -0.94 -10.27 -15.97
C ILE A 213 -1.18 -11.76 -16.14
N ARG A 214 -0.63 -12.58 -15.23
CA ARG A 214 -0.81 -14.03 -15.27
C ARG A 214 -1.29 -14.55 -13.93
N PRO A 215 -2.44 -15.25 -13.86
CA PRO A 215 -2.88 -15.87 -12.62
C PRO A 215 -1.94 -17.02 -12.27
N LEU A 216 -1.51 -17.09 -11.00
CA LEU A 216 -0.66 -18.17 -10.49
C LEU A 216 -1.52 -19.24 -9.83
N LYS A 217 -1.27 -20.51 -10.19
CA LYS A 217 -1.99 -21.66 -9.62
C LYS A 217 -1.38 -22.07 -8.28
N ALA A 218 -1.63 -21.28 -7.24
CA ALA A 218 -1.14 -21.59 -5.89
C ALA A 218 -2.09 -22.55 -5.16
N ASN A 219 -1.53 -23.45 -4.34
CA ASN A 219 -2.32 -24.29 -3.45
C ASN A 219 -2.94 -23.43 -2.33
N LEU A 220 -4.26 -23.38 -2.25
CA LEU A 220 -5.00 -22.58 -1.26
C LEU A 220 -4.62 -22.89 0.20
N ALA A 221 -4.32 -24.15 0.52
CA ALA A 221 -3.90 -24.53 1.86
C ALA A 221 -2.55 -23.90 2.21
N LYS A 222 -1.60 -23.91 1.26
CA LYS A 222 -0.27 -23.31 1.45
C LYS A 222 -0.35 -21.78 1.49
N MET A 223 -1.19 -21.17 0.67
CA MET A 223 -1.47 -19.73 0.71
C MET A 223 -1.97 -19.27 2.07
N LYS A 224 -2.91 -20.04 2.66
CA LYS A 224 -3.44 -19.77 3.99
C LYS A 224 -2.39 -19.91 5.08
N GLU A 225 -1.51 -20.93 4.99
CA GLU A 225 -0.37 -21.12 5.89
C GLU A 225 0.57 -19.90 5.86
N LEU A 226 0.81 -19.34 4.66
CA LEU A 226 1.64 -18.16 4.46
C LEU A 226 0.93 -16.84 4.80
N GLY A 227 -0.33 -16.89 5.24
CA GLY A 227 -1.14 -15.69 5.51
C GLY A 227 -1.47 -14.86 4.28
N VAL A 228 -1.27 -15.40 3.07
CA VAL A 228 -1.62 -14.70 1.82
C VAL A 228 -3.08 -14.93 1.51
N SER A 229 -3.86 -13.86 1.43
CA SER A 229 -5.28 -13.90 1.10
C SER A 229 -5.52 -13.51 -0.36
N GLY A 230 -6.60 -14.02 -0.96
CA GLY A 230 -6.97 -13.73 -2.35
C GLY A 230 -6.28 -14.63 -3.38
N ARG A 231 -6.32 -14.20 -4.65
CA ARG A 231 -5.68 -14.88 -5.78
C ARG A 231 -4.31 -14.24 -6.04
N LEU A 232 -3.33 -15.06 -6.44
CA LEU A 232 -2.02 -14.57 -6.85
C LEU A 232 -1.96 -14.30 -8.34
N TYR A 233 -1.27 -13.22 -8.67
CA TYR A 233 -0.98 -12.82 -10.03
C TYR A 233 0.50 -12.47 -10.15
N ALA A 234 1.14 -12.95 -11.22
CA ALA A 234 2.42 -12.44 -11.68
C ALA A 234 2.17 -11.28 -12.64
N LEU A 235 2.81 -10.15 -12.36
CA LEU A 235 2.85 -8.95 -13.19
C LEU A 235 4.21 -8.92 -13.87
N VAL A 236 4.23 -9.27 -15.15
CA VAL A 236 5.47 -9.39 -15.92
C VAL A 236 5.61 -8.20 -16.84
N ALA A 237 6.71 -7.46 -16.73
CA ALA A 237 7.05 -6.36 -17.62
C ALA A 237 8.43 -6.59 -18.24
N LYS A 238 8.51 -6.42 -19.56
CA LYS A 238 9.77 -6.49 -20.32
C LYS A 238 10.26 -5.07 -20.55
N VAL A 239 11.42 -4.76 -19.99
CA VAL A 239 11.98 -3.41 -20.02
C VAL A 239 13.35 -3.45 -20.67
N GLU A 240 13.55 -2.60 -21.68
CA GLU A 240 14.89 -2.34 -22.18
C GLU A 240 15.66 -1.58 -21.10
N PRO A 241 16.85 -2.05 -20.70
CA PRO A 241 17.58 -1.40 -19.64
C PRO A 241 18.05 -0.02 -20.08
N ASP A 242 17.69 1.00 -19.31
CA ASP A 242 18.00 2.41 -19.55
C ASP A 242 18.65 2.98 -18.27
N PRO A 243 19.91 3.48 -18.33
CA PRO A 243 20.64 3.95 -17.15
C PRO A 243 20.00 5.17 -16.47
N ARG A 244 19.10 5.88 -17.17
CA ARG A 244 18.36 7.00 -16.60
C ARG A 244 17.28 6.54 -15.64
N VAL A 245 16.83 5.28 -15.73
CA VAL A 245 15.80 4.73 -14.84
C VAL A 245 16.39 4.51 -13.45
N LYS A 246 15.89 5.25 -12.46
CA LYS A 246 16.29 5.16 -11.06
C LYS A 246 15.21 4.56 -10.16
N ARG A 247 13.97 4.63 -10.59
CA ARG A 247 12.80 4.10 -9.89
C ARG A 247 11.80 3.57 -10.90
N TYR A 248 11.01 2.60 -10.48
CA TYR A 248 9.80 2.23 -11.20
C TYR A 248 8.62 2.10 -10.23
N GLU A 249 7.40 2.22 -10.75
CA GLU A 249 6.16 2.10 -10.00
C GLU A 249 5.13 1.29 -10.79
N ILE A 250 4.38 0.43 -10.11
CA ILE A 250 3.26 -0.30 -10.71
C ILE A 250 1.96 0.41 -10.35
N THR A 251 1.18 0.75 -11.36
CA THR A 251 -0.12 1.41 -11.22
C THR A 251 -1.21 0.63 -11.92
N THR A 252 -2.41 0.63 -11.34
CA THR A 252 -3.62 0.13 -11.97
C THR A 252 -4.40 1.31 -12.54
N THR A 253 -4.77 1.26 -13.82
CA THR A 253 -5.63 2.30 -14.39
C THR A 253 -7.07 1.96 -14.02
N ARG A 254 -7.72 2.82 -13.22
CA ARG A 254 -9.17 2.69 -12.99
C ARG A 254 -9.87 3.13 -14.27
N TYR A 255 -10.58 2.20 -14.91
CA TYR A 255 -11.61 2.49 -15.91
C TYR A 255 -12.96 2.52 -15.20
#